data_AF-A0A928D4Z0-F1
#
_entry.id   AF-A0A928D4Z0-F1
#
_cell.length_a   1.000
_cell.length_b   1.000
_cell.length_c   1.000
_cell.angle_alpha   90.00
_cell.angle_beta   90.00
_cell.angle_gamma   90.00
#
_symmetry.space_group_name_H-M   'P 1'
#
loop_
_entity.id
_entity.type
_entity.pdbx_description
1 polymer ?
#
loop_
_entity_poly.entity_id
_entity_poly.type
_entity_poly.pdbx_seq_one_letter_code
_entity_poly.pdbx_strand_id
1 'polypeptide(L)'
;MLDFIDKFIERRRMEREGQLGTRKRRTESVFGAAMDRSTGFILGLVIILWAVCVTVLTIPGTREYPQLVKDQRAPETIYARTDFVYEDKAQTALLREEAVAKLPQATFSIADDRTTDIHQNNIKLLFDAMEKRSKSMAAGEKQPDVQNMIDGRVAALSPVAFKYLYDKQQYRQKSFLNELKIALDDGIISDDLADRLEPDTLVEVLNSSGFRRITTSGKLNTGKQVHPN
;
A
#
# COMPACT_ATOMS: atom_id res chain seq x y z
N MET A 1 -17.45 33.40 51.46
CA MET A 1 -16.72 32.50 50.51
C MET A 1 -17.51 32.24 49.23
N LEU A 2 -18.85 32.09 49.30
CA LEU A 2 -19.72 31.88 48.12
C LEU A 2 -19.79 33.08 47.16
N ASP A 3 -19.78 34.31 47.69
CA ASP A 3 -19.84 35.57 46.92
C ASP A 3 -18.68 35.77 45.92
N PHE A 4 -17.54 35.14 46.17
CA PHE A 4 -16.35 35.25 45.32
C PHE A 4 -16.45 34.36 44.08
N ILE A 5 -17.19 33.26 44.19
CA ILE A 5 -17.37 32.26 43.14
C ILE A 5 -18.39 32.79 42.13
N ASP A 6 -19.48 33.39 42.59
CA ASP A 6 -20.52 33.96 41.72
C ASP A 6 -19.98 35.11 40.86
N LYS A 7 -19.18 36.02 41.44
CA LYS A 7 -18.49 37.07 40.68
C LYS A 7 -17.53 36.53 39.62
N PHE A 8 -16.91 35.38 39.88
CA PHE A 8 -15.99 34.75 38.93
C PHE A 8 -16.74 34.11 37.75
N ILE A 9 -17.91 33.53 38.03
CA ILE A 9 -18.78 32.92 37.02
C ILE A 9 -19.41 34.01 36.14
N GLU A 10 -19.87 35.13 36.73
CA GLU A 10 -20.40 36.27 35.96
C GLU A 10 -19.33 36.90 35.06
N ARG A 11 -18.08 37.06 35.54
CA ARG A 11 -16.98 37.55 34.70
C ARG A 11 -16.73 36.67 33.49
N ARG A 12 -16.68 35.35 33.68
CA ARG A 12 -16.49 34.40 32.57
C ARG A 12 -17.68 34.37 31.61
N ARG A 13 -18.89 34.63 32.11
CA ARG A 13 -20.08 34.77 31.26
C ARG A 13 -19.99 36.02 30.39
N MET A 14 -19.60 37.16 30.97
CA MET A 14 -19.39 38.41 30.24
C MET A 14 -18.20 38.37 29.25
N GLU A 15 -17.17 37.57 29.52
CA GLU A 15 -16.06 37.30 28.57
C GLU A 15 -16.51 36.42 27.38
N ARG A 16 -17.34 35.39 27.63
CA ARG A 16 -17.89 34.53 26.56
C ARG A 16 -18.88 35.25 25.65
N GLU A 17 -19.63 36.20 26.21
CA GLU A 17 -20.56 37.04 25.46
C GLU A 17 -19.88 38.22 24.75
N GLY A 18 -18.53 38.32 24.83
CA GLY A 18 -17.74 39.32 24.11
C GLY A 18 -17.94 40.76 24.59
N GLN A 19 -18.64 40.96 25.71
CA GLN A 19 -18.99 42.28 26.24
C GLN A 19 -17.87 42.93 27.05
N LEU A 20 -16.87 42.16 27.47
CA LEU A 20 -15.61 42.69 28.01
C LEU A 20 -14.64 43.02 26.87
N GLY A 21 -15.08 43.92 26.00
CA GLY A 21 -14.24 44.56 25.00
C GLY A 21 -13.25 45.49 25.69
N THR A 22 -11.97 45.13 25.63
CA THR A 22 -10.86 46.03 25.89
C THR A 22 -11.09 47.34 25.14
N ARG A 23 -10.97 48.45 25.87
CA ARG A 23 -11.13 49.83 25.40
C ARG A 23 -10.20 50.08 24.20
N LYS A 24 -10.66 49.77 22.98
CA LYS A 24 -10.00 50.17 21.74
C LYS A 24 -10.07 51.69 21.67
N ARG A 25 -8.93 52.35 21.90
CA ARG A 25 -8.75 53.77 21.60
C ARG A 25 -9.04 53.95 20.11
N ARG A 26 -10.19 54.55 19.81
CA ARG A 26 -10.55 55.07 18.50
C ARG A 26 -9.55 56.14 18.10
N THR A 27 -8.59 55.78 17.27
CA THR A 27 -7.97 56.68 16.29
C THR A 27 -8.40 56.17 14.93
N GLU A 28 -9.70 56.26 14.65
CA GLU A 28 -10.20 56.07 13.29
C GLU A 28 -9.77 57.31 12.51
N SER A 29 -8.79 57.12 11.61
CA SER A 29 -8.51 58.10 10.56
C SER A 29 -9.82 58.35 9.81
N VAL A 30 -10.06 59.61 9.45
CA VAL A 30 -11.28 60.03 8.70
C VAL A 30 -11.49 59.17 7.45
N PHE A 31 -10.40 58.61 6.89
CA PHE A 31 -10.41 57.64 5.81
C PHE A 31 -11.08 56.29 6.15
N GLY A 32 -10.80 55.71 7.32
CA GLY A 32 -11.41 54.44 7.73
C GLY A 32 -12.91 54.56 7.97
N ALA A 33 -13.34 55.64 8.63
CA ALA A 33 -14.75 55.90 8.90
C ALA A 33 -15.58 56.19 7.64
N ALA A 34 -14.96 56.73 6.58
CA ALA A 34 -15.60 56.92 5.28
C ALA A 34 -15.71 55.62 4.47
N MET A 35 -14.71 54.73 4.59
CA MET A 35 -14.68 53.43 3.90
C MET A 35 -15.78 52.48 4.37
N ASP A 36 -16.07 52.46 5.68
CA ASP A 36 -17.06 51.54 6.26
C ASP A 36 -18.52 51.98 6.02
N ARG A 37 -18.75 53.25 5.67
CA ARG A 37 -20.12 53.82 5.61
C ARG A 37 -20.71 53.90 4.20
N SER A 38 -19.90 53.75 3.15
CA SER A 38 -20.34 54.04 1.77
C SER A 38 -19.86 53.00 0.76
N THR A 39 -20.77 52.12 0.34
CA THR A 39 -20.56 51.17 -0.77
C THR A 39 -20.17 51.90 -2.07
N GLY A 40 -20.65 53.13 -2.26
CA GLY A 40 -20.34 53.95 -3.44
C GLY A 40 -18.88 54.39 -3.50
N PHE A 41 -18.22 54.59 -2.35
CA PHE A 41 -16.80 54.96 -2.31
C PHE A 41 -15.90 53.80 -2.75
N ILE A 42 -16.23 52.58 -2.30
CA ILE A 42 -15.54 51.35 -2.71
C ILE A 42 -15.70 51.12 -4.22
N LEU A 43 -16.94 51.29 -4.74
CA LEU A 43 -17.19 51.18 -6.18
C LEU A 43 -16.38 52.20 -6.98
N GLY A 44 -16.28 53.44 -6.50
CA GLY A 44 -15.47 54.48 -7.13
C GLY A 44 -13.98 54.11 -7.19
N LEU A 45 -13.41 53.56 -6.11
CA LEU A 45 -12.02 53.09 -6.10
C LEU A 45 -11.78 51.94 -7.09
N VAL A 46 -12.74 51.02 -7.21
CA VAL A 46 -12.66 49.91 -8.17
C VAL A 46 -12.69 50.42 -9.62
N ILE A 47 -13.53 51.42 -9.92
CA ILE A 47 -13.60 52.03 -11.25
C ILE A 47 -12.29 52.74 -11.60
N ILE A 48 -11.71 53.48 -10.65
CA ILE A 48 -10.42 54.16 -10.85
C ILE A 48 -9.31 53.15 -11.10
N LEU A 49 -9.25 52.08 -10.30
CA LEU A 49 -8.26 51.01 -10.47
C LEU A 49 -8.42 50.32 -11.84
N TRP A 50 -9.67 50.02 -12.22
CA TRP A 50 -9.97 49.41 -13.51
C TRP A 50 -9.54 50.30 -14.68
N ALA A 51 -9.80 51.62 -14.61
CA ALA A 51 -9.37 52.57 -15.63
C ALA A 51 -7.84 52.60 -15.78
N VAL A 52 -7.09 52.55 -14.68
CA VAL A 52 -5.62 52.47 -14.71
C VAL A 52 -5.12 51.16 -15.32
N CYS A 53 -5.75 50.03 -15.03
CA CYS A 53 -5.39 48.76 -15.66
C CYS A 53 -5.64 48.77 -17.17
N VAL A 54 -6.78 49.32 -17.61
CA VAL A 54 -7.11 49.44 -19.03
C VAL A 54 -6.14 50.38 -19.74
N THR A 55 -5.76 51.51 -19.14
CA THR A 55 -4.80 52.44 -19.75
C THR A 55 -3.41 51.79 -19.89
N VAL A 56 -2.93 51.09 -18.87
CA VAL A 56 -1.64 50.36 -18.95
C VAL A 56 -1.66 49.28 -20.04
N LEU A 57 -2.78 48.57 -20.21
CA LEU A 57 -2.93 47.55 -21.26
C LEU A 57 -3.10 48.13 -22.68
N THR A 58 -3.64 49.35 -22.79
CA THR A 58 -3.95 49.99 -24.08
C THR A 58 -2.84 50.91 -24.57
N ILE A 59 -1.84 51.26 -23.75
CA ILE A 59 -0.63 51.90 -24.24
C ILE A 59 0.13 50.86 -25.09
N PRO A 60 0.15 50.98 -26.42
CA PRO A 60 1.00 50.11 -27.22
C PRO A 60 2.43 50.43 -26.78
N GLY A 61 3.15 49.41 -26.32
CA GLY A 61 4.56 49.56 -26.04
C GLY A 61 5.23 50.04 -27.33
N THR A 62 5.58 51.32 -27.39
CA THR A 62 6.48 51.87 -28.41
C THR A 62 7.87 51.35 -28.10
N ARG A 63 8.03 50.03 -28.16
CA ARG A 63 9.32 49.41 -28.36
C ARG A 63 9.64 49.71 -29.81
N GLU A 64 10.42 50.77 -30.02
CA GLU A 64 11.20 50.89 -31.23
C GLU A 64 12.01 49.58 -31.31
N TYR A 65 11.52 48.63 -32.10
CA TYR A 65 12.31 47.47 -32.45
C TYR A 65 13.52 48.03 -33.21
N PRO A 66 14.75 47.92 -32.68
CA PRO A 66 15.90 48.37 -33.43
C PRO A 66 15.92 47.58 -34.74
N GLN A 67 15.93 48.29 -35.87
CA GLN A 67 16.13 47.65 -37.17
C GLN A 67 17.46 46.91 -37.10
N LEU A 68 17.40 45.58 -37.15
CA LEU A 68 18.59 44.73 -37.10
C LEU A 68 19.37 44.94 -38.39
N VAL A 69 20.42 45.76 -38.31
CA VAL A 69 21.36 45.98 -39.41
C VAL A 69 22.36 44.83 -39.40
N LYS A 70 22.57 44.21 -40.56
CA LYS A 70 23.58 43.17 -40.75
C LYS A 70 24.95 43.72 -40.31
N ASP A 71 25.66 42.95 -39.46
CA ASP A 71 26.98 43.25 -38.89
C ASP A 71 27.07 44.26 -37.73
N GLN A 72 25.95 44.62 -37.08
CA GLN A 72 25.98 45.42 -35.86
C GLN A 72 26.45 44.58 -34.65
N ARG A 73 27.53 45.00 -33.97
CA ARG A 73 27.96 44.37 -32.71
C ARG A 73 26.97 44.73 -31.60
N ALA A 74 26.39 43.70 -30.97
CA ALA A 74 25.47 43.88 -29.85
C ALA A 74 26.19 44.60 -28.68
N PRO A 75 25.58 45.64 -28.08
CA PRO A 75 26.21 46.40 -27.00
C PRO A 75 26.32 45.62 -25.69
N GLU A 76 25.50 44.58 -25.49
CA GLU A 76 25.56 43.74 -24.30
C GLU A 76 25.13 42.31 -24.64
N THR A 77 25.96 41.34 -24.28
CA THR A 77 25.64 39.91 -24.44
C THR A 77 24.98 39.44 -23.15
N ILE A 78 23.65 39.36 -23.13
CA ILE A 78 22.94 38.81 -21.97
C ILE A 78 23.14 37.29 -21.98
N TYR A 79 24.06 36.80 -21.15
CA TYR A 79 24.18 35.36 -20.87
C TYR A 79 23.01 34.95 -19.97
N ALA A 80 21.88 34.60 -20.56
CA ALA A 80 20.86 33.86 -19.83
C ALA A 80 21.43 32.47 -19.53
N ARG A 81 21.88 32.25 -18.29
CA ARG A 81 22.18 30.91 -17.74
C ARG A 81 20.85 30.18 -17.62
N THR A 82 20.33 29.76 -18.76
CA THR A 82 19.13 28.95 -18.85
C THR A 82 19.60 27.54 -18.55
N ASP A 83 19.33 27.08 -17.33
CA ASP A 83 19.43 25.67 -16.97
C ASP A 83 18.37 24.94 -17.79
N PHE A 84 18.69 24.60 -19.03
CA PHE A 84 17.82 23.82 -19.89
C PHE A 84 17.74 22.41 -19.30
N VAL A 85 16.63 22.13 -18.60
CA VAL A 85 16.27 20.76 -18.24
C VAL A 85 15.83 20.06 -19.53
N TYR A 86 16.75 19.32 -20.13
CA TYR A 86 16.46 18.48 -21.28
C TYR A 86 15.88 17.15 -20.80
N GLU A 87 14.58 16.96 -20.96
CA GLU A 87 13.93 15.67 -20.73
C GLU A 87 14.07 14.82 -22.01
N ASP A 88 15.02 13.88 -21.99
CA ASP A 88 15.15 12.89 -23.05
C ASP A 88 13.97 11.92 -22.98
N LYS A 89 12.95 12.20 -23.79
CA LYS A 89 11.74 11.38 -23.89
C LYS A 89 12.02 9.95 -24.33
N ALA A 90 13.06 9.72 -25.13
CA ALA A 90 13.42 8.39 -25.62
C ALA A 90 14.05 7.57 -24.50
N GLN A 91 15.02 8.13 -23.77
CA GLN A 91 15.60 7.45 -22.60
C GLN A 91 14.55 7.20 -21.51
N THR A 92 13.65 8.16 -21.29
CA THR A 92 12.58 8.02 -20.31
C THR A 92 11.56 6.94 -20.73
N ALA A 93 11.27 6.80 -22.03
CA ALA A 93 10.43 5.73 -22.55
C ALA A 93 11.08 4.35 -22.37
N LEU A 94 12.37 4.23 -22.69
CA LEU A 94 13.12 2.98 -22.48
C LEU A 94 13.14 2.57 -21.00
N LEU A 95 13.40 3.52 -20.09
CA LEU A 95 13.36 3.27 -18.65
C LEU A 95 11.97 2.87 -18.16
N ARG A 96 10.90 3.40 -18.76
CA ARG A 96 9.52 2.98 -18.47
C ARG A 96 9.24 1.58 -18.97
N GLU A 97 9.67 1.23 -20.18
CA GLU A 97 9.48 -0.11 -20.74
C GLU A 97 10.26 -1.15 -19.93
N GLU A 98 11.50 -0.86 -19.56
CA GLU A 98 12.29 -1.71 -18.66
C GLU A 98 11.64 -1.84 -17.27
N ALA A 99 11.02 -0.78 -16.76
CA ALA A 99 10.31 -0.83 -15.48
C ALA A 99 9.03 -1.65 -15.58
N VAL A 100 8.28 -1.54 -16.68
CA VAL A 100 7.07 -2.34 -16.94
C VAL A 100 7.41 -3.81 -17.11
N ALA A 101 8.51 -4.13 -17.80
CA ALA A 101 8.99 -5.50 -17.94
C ALA A 101 9.38 -6.16 -16.60
N LYS A 102 9.69 -5.35 -15.57
CA LYS A 102 10.02 -5.82 -14.22
C LYS A 102 8.78 -5.95 -13.32
N LEU A 103 7.59 -5.56 -13.79
CA LEU A 103 6.37 -5.75 -13.03
C LEU A 103 5.94 -7.22 -13.06
N PRO A 104 5.48 -7.76 -11.92
CA PRO A 104 4.93 -9.11 -11.89
C PRO A 104 3.67 -9.18 -12.76
N GLN A 105 3.59 -10.20 -13.62
CA GLN A 105 2.48 -10.37 -14.57
C GLN A 105 1.20 -10.88 -13.88
N ALA A 106 1.35 -11.54 -12.73
CA ALA A 106 0.24 -12.08 -11.96
C ALA A 106 0.47 -11.86 -10.46
N THR A 107 -0.62 -11.60 -9.75
CA THR A 107 -0.67 -11.48 -8.30
C THR A 107 -1.49 -12.63 -7.73
N PHE A 108 -0.87 -13.50 -6.93
CA PHE A 108 -1.54 -14.58 -6.21
C PHE A 108 -1.68 -14.22 -4.73
N SER A 109 -2.81 -14.59 -4.13
CA SER A 109 -3.04 -14.44 -2.70
C SER A 109 -3.14 -15.80 -2.03
N ILE A 110 -2.42 -15.96 -0.92
CA ILE A 110 -2.50 -17.15 -0.08
C ILE A 110 -3.85 -17.16 0.63
N ALA A 111 -4.58 -18.28 0.52
CA ALA A 111 -5.85 -18.48 1.21
C ALA A 111 -5.62 -18.88 2.67
N ASP A 112 -5.59 -17.91 3.57
CA ASP A 112 -5.38 -18.10 5.02
C ASP A 112 -6.25 -19.16 5.67
N ASP A 113 -7.55 -19.13 5.39
CA ASP A 113 -8.50 -20.06 6.01
C ASP A 113 -8.13 -21.52 5.67
N ARG A 114 -7.68 -21.74 4.42
CA ARG A 114 -7.22 -23.08 4.00
C ARG A 114 -5.87 -23.44 4.61
N THR A 115 -4.94 -22.50 4.68
CA THR A 115 -3.63 -22.71 5.29
C THR A 115 -3.74 -23.05 6.78
N THR A 116 -4.60 -22.34 7.50
CA THR A 116 -4.87 -22.58 8.91
C THR A 116 -5.59 -23.90 9.14
N ASP A 117 -6.57 -24.26 8.31
CA ASP A 117 -7.24 -25.56 8.36
C ASP A 117 -6.28 -26.73 8.13
N ILE A 118 -5.36 -26.61 7.16
CA ILE A 118 -4.34 -27.63 6.91
C ILE A 118 -3.43 -27.79 8.12
N HIS A 119 -2.97 -26.66 8.69
CA HIS A 119 -2.08 -26.66 9.85
C HIS A 119 -2.71 -27.21 11.12
N GLN A 120 -3.94 -26.77 11.41
CA GLN A 120 -4.56 -27.00 12.71
C GLN A 120 -5.39 -28.28 12.74
N ASN A 121 -6.03 -28.62 11.63
CA ASN A 121 -7.02 -29.70 11.60
C ASN A 121 -6.46 -30.94 10.87
N ASN A 122 -6.07 -30.82 9.60
CA ASN A 122 -5.72 -31.99 8.79
C ASN A 122 -4.46 -32.72 9.28
N ILE A 123 -3.42 -31.97 9.66
CA ILE A 123 -2.17 -32.58 10.10
C ILE A 123 -2.29 -33.19 11.50
N LYS A 124 -3.04 -32.55 12.40
CA LYS A 124 -3.31 -33.14 13.72
C LYS A 124 -4.10 -34.43 13.59
N LEU A 125 -5.17 -34.41 12.77
CA LEU A 125 -5.95 -35.61 12.47
C LEU A 125 -5.10 -36.73 11.88
N LEU A 126 -4.15 -36.41 11.00
CA LEU A 126 -3.21 -37.39 10.46
C LEU A 126 -2.34 -38.04 11.54
N PHE A 127 -1.79 -37.24 12.45
CA PHE A 127 -0.95 -37.75 13.52
C PHE A 127 -1.74 -38.55 14.55
N ASP A 128 -2.93 -38.07 14.91
CA ASP A 128 -3.84 -38.78 15.80
C ASP A 128 -4.28 -40.12 15.20
N ALA A 129 -4.58 -40.16 13.90
CA ALA A 129 -4.91 -41.39 13.17
C ALA A 129 -3.74 -42.39 13.18
N MET A 130 -2.51 -41.92 12.99
CA MET A 130 -1.32 -42.77 13.06
C MET A 130 -1.07 -43.29 14.49
N GLU A 131 -1.25 -42.46 15.51
CA GLU A 131 -1.11 -42.89 16.91
C GLU A 131 -2.20 -43.88 17.33
N LYS A 132 -3.46 -43.67 16.90
CA LYS A 132 -4.54 -44.64 17.12
C LYS A 132 -4.21 -45.99 16.50
N ARG A 133 -3.70 -45.99 15.25
CA ARG A 133 -3.32 -47.22 14.56
C ARG A 133 -2.15 -47.94 15.23
N SER A 134 -1.15 -47.21 15.73
CA SER A 134 -0.02 -47.84 16.44
C SER A 134 -0.45 -48.50 17.74
N LYS A 135 -1.36 -47.87 18.50
CA LYS A 135 -1.94 -48.43 19.72
C LYS A 135 -2.77 -49.68 19.44
N SER A 136 -3.63 -49.68 18.42
CA SER A 136 -4.40 -50.86 18.03
C SER A 136 -3.50 -52.02 17.56
N MET A 137 -2.43 -51.72 16.83
CA MET A 137 -1.43 -52.73 16.43
C MET A 137 -0.68 -53.32 17.64
N ALA A 138 -0.32 -52.50 18.63
CA ALA A 138 0.32 -52.96 19.86
C ALA A 138 -0.62 -53.80 20.74
N ALA A 139 -1.92 -53.47 20.73
CA ALA A 139 -2.96 -54.22 21.45
C ALA A 139 -3.39 -55.51 20.74
N GLY A 140 -2.95 -55.75 19.49
CA GLY A 140 -3.36 -56.91 18.69
C GLY A 140 -4.80 -56.83 18.18
N GLU A 141 -5.41 -55.65 18.21
CA GLU A 141 -6.79 -55.42 17.79
C GLU A 141 -6.89 -55.21 16.27
N LYS A 142 -8.08 -55.48 15.72
CA LYS A 142 -8.39 -55.07 14.34
C LYS A 142 -8.36 -53.55 14.23
N GLN A 143 -8.05 -53.08 13.03
CA GLN A 143 -7.82 -51.66 12.71
C GLN A 143 -8.84 -50.71 13.33
N PRO A 144 -8.40 -49.51 13.79
CA PRO A 144 -9.29 -48.55 14.42
C PRO A 144 -10.44 -48.15 13.50
N ASP A 145 -11.59 -47.83 14.10
CA ASP A 145 -12.80 -47.42 13.39
C ASP A 145 -12.54 -46.16 12.53
N VAL A 146 -13.02 -46.18 11.29
CA VAL A 146 -12.76 -45.13 10.30
C VAL A 146 -13.78 -44.02 10.49
N GLN A 147 -13.39 -42.95 11.19
CA GLN A 147 -14.27 -41.80 11.43
C GLN A 147 -14.11 -40.73 10.34
N ASN A 148 -12.90 -40.54 9.80
CA ASN A 148 -12.60 -39.54 8.79
C ASN A 148 -11.87 -40.13 7.57
N MET A 149 -11.86 -39.39 6.45
CA MET A 149 -11.11 -39.79 5.24
C MET A 149 -9.63 -40.05 5.54
N ILE A 150 -9.04 -39.27 6.45
CA ILE A 150 -7.64 -39.41 6.88
C ILE A 150 -7.42 -40.74 7.62
N ASP A 151 -8.34 -41.12 8.51
CA ASP A 151 -8.30 -42.42 9.20
C ASP A 151 -8.35 -43.56 8.19
N GLY A 152 -9.21 -43.44 7.17
CA GLY A 152 -9.33 -44.43 6.09
C GLY A 152 -8.04 -44.57 5.28
N ARG A 153 -7.36 -43.45 4.97
CA ARG A 153 -6.07 -43.47 4.27
C ARG A 153 -4.95 -44.05 5.13
N VAL A 154 -4.91 -43.70 6.41
CA VAL A 154 -3.95 -44.28 7.35
C VAL A 154 -4.23 -45.76 7.53
N ALA A 155 -5.47 -46.22 7.54
CA ALA A 155 -5.82 -47.63 7.58
C ALA A 155 -5.43 -48.38 6.29
N ALA A 156 -5.57 -47.76 5.12
CA ALA A 156 -5.20 -48.37 3.84
C ALA A 156 -3.69 -48.64 3.67
N LEU A 157 -2.82 -47.97 4.45
CA LEU A 157 -1.38 -48.20 4.39
C LEU A 157 -1.03 -49.65 4.78
N SER A 158 -0.09 -50.26 4.07
CA SER A 158 0.43 -51.58 4.45
C SER A 158 1.15 -51.51 5.82
N PRO A 159 1.19 -52.61 6.60
CA PRO A 159 1.89 -52.61 7.90
C PRO A 159 3.36 -52.21 7.80
N VAL A 160 4.02 -52.59 6.70
CA VAL A 160 5.43 -52.26 6.42
C VAL A 160 5.59 -50.75 6.15
N ALA A 161 4.74 -50.18 5.30
CA ALA A 161 4.77 -48.75 4.99
C ALA A 161 4.42 -47.90 6.22
N PHE A 162 3.44 -48.35 7.01
CA PHE A 162 3.06 -47.69 8.25
C PHE A 162 4.20 -47.67 9.26
N LYS A 163 4.87 -48.81 9.50
CA LYS A 163 6.01 -48.88 10.42
C LYS A 163 7.13 -47.93 10.00
N TYR A 164 7.45 -47.87 8.70
CA TYR A 164 8.47 -46.97 8.18
C TYR A 164 8.13 -45.49 8.40
N LEU A 165 6.87 -45.10 8.19
CA LEU A 165 6.41 -43.74 8.39
C LEU A 165 6.38 -43.37 9.88
N TYR A 166 5.87 -44.26 10.73
CA TYR A 166 5.71 -44.02 12.17
C TYR A 166 7.05 -43.92 12.91
N ASP A 167 8.02 -44.80 12.62
CA ASP A 167 9.37 -44.74 13.23
C ASP A 167 10.08 -43.41 12.95
N LYS A 168 9.90 -42.87 11.74
CA LYS A 168 10.49 -41.58 11.35
C LYS A 168 9.71 -40.37 11.86
N GLN A 169 8.42 -40.54 12.16
CA GLN A 169 7.52 -39.47 12.58
C GLN A 169 7.88 -38.92 13.96
N GLN A 170 8.20 -39.80 14.91
CA GLN A 170 8.32 -39.44 16.33
C GLN A 170 9.45 -38.43 16.63
N TYR A 171 10.51 -38.44 15.82
CA TYR A 171 11.63 -37.49 15.93
C TYR A 171 11.52 -36.28 14.99
N ARG A 172 10.72 -36.36 13.92
CA ARG A 172 10.71 -35.32 12.87
C ARG A 172 9.45 -34.47 12.85
N GLN A 173 8.45 -34.73 13.70
CA GLN A 173 7.17 -34.01 13.69
C GLN A 173 7.34 -32.49 13.75
N LYS A 174 8.20 -31.97 14.64
CA LYS A 174 8.47 -30.53 14.73
C LYS A 174 9.18 -29.97 13.49
N SER A 175 10.16 -30.69 12.95
CA SER A 175 10.86 -30.28 11.72
C SER A 175 9.92 -30.25 10.53
N PHE A 176 9.13 -31.32 10.37
CA PHE A 176 8.13 -31.45 9.33
C PHE A 176 7.08 -30.35 9.41
N LEU A 177 6.57 -30.03 10.60
CA LEU A 177 5.61 -28.94 10.78
C LEU A 177 6.21 -27.58 10.43
N ASN A 178 7.49 -27.35 10.75
CA ASN A 178 8.19 -26.12 10.37
C ASN A 178 8.43 -26.04 8.86
N GLU A 179 8.88 -27.12 8.23
CA GLU A 179 9.11 -27.17 6.78
C GLU A 179 7.80 -27.00 6.01
N LEU A 180 6.73 -27.65 6.46
CA LEU A 180 5.40 -27.50 5.88
C LEU A 180 4.85 -26.09 6.10
N LYS A 181 5.11 -25.47 7.26
CA LYS A 181 4.77 -24.07 7.50
C LYS A 181 5.46 -23.16 6.51
N ILE A 182 6.77 -23.32 6.33
CA ILE A 182 7.55 -22.55 5.37
C ILE A 182 7.00 -22.76 3.94
N ALA A 183 6.70 -24.01 3.57
CA ALA A 183 6.17 -24.32 2.24
C ALA A 183 4.78 -23.73 1.98
N LEU A 184 3.91 -23.68 3.00
CA LEU A 184 2.59 -23.07 2.91
C LEU A 184 2.64 -21.54 2.94
N ASP A 185 3.51 -20.97 3.77
CA ASP A 185 3.79 -19.52 3.82
C ASP A 185 4.39 -19.02 2.50
N ASP A 186 5.11 -19.89 1.78
CA ASP A 186 5.63 -19.64 0.44
C ASP A 186 4.57 -19.76 -0.67
N GLY A 187 3.39 -20.29 -0.36
CA GLY A 187 2.30 -20.52 -1.29
C GLY A 187 2.50 -21.79 -2.12
N ILE A 188 1.43 -22.60 -2.20
CA ILE A 188 1.38 -23.79 -3.06
C ILE A 188 0.42 -23.49 -4.21
N ILE A 189 0.88 -23.72 -5.44
CA ILE A 189 0.10 -23.48 -6.65
C ILE A 189 -0.26 -24.82 -7.28
N SER A 190 -1.48 -24.93 -7.81
CA SER A 190 -1.93 -26.10 -8.55
C SER A 190 -1.24 -26.20 -9.91
N ASP A 191 -0.99 -27.43 -10.35
CA ASP A 191 -0.24 -27.69 -11.58
C ASP A 191 -0.90 -27.07 -12.84
N ASP A 192 -2.23 -27.10 -12.97
CA ASP A 192 -2.95 -26.43 -14.07
C ASP A 192 -2.67 -24.92 -14.12
N LEU A 193 -2.40 -24.31 -12.97
CA LEU A 193 -2.05 -22.88 -12.89
C LEU A 193 -0.57 -22.65 -13.15
N ALA A 194 0.30 -23.58 -12.74
CA ALA A 194 1.72 -23.56 -13.05
C ALA A 194 1.97 -23.75 -14.55
N ASP A 195 1.22 -24.62 -15.23
CA ASP A 195 1.34 -24.90 -16.66
C ASP A 195 0.84 -23.74 -17.54
N ARG A 196 -0.03 -22.88 -16.98
CA ARG A 196 -0.50 -21.64 -17.64
C ARG A 196 0.45 -20.47 -17.47
N LEU A 197 1.43 -20.57 -16.55
CA LEU A 197 2.46 -19.57 -16.36
C LEU A 197 3.63 -19.89 -17.29
N GLU A 198 4.10 -18.92 -18.05
CA GLU A 198 5.33 -19.09 -18.81
C GLU A 198 6.51 -19.34 -17.82
N PRO A 199 7.51 -20.14 -18.20
CA PRO A 199 8.70 -20.30 -17.38
C PRO A 199 9.41 -18.94 -17.22
N ASP A 200 9.93 -18.69 -16.02
CA ASP A 200 10.63 -17.46 -15.63
C ASP A 200 9.80 -16.16 -15.58
N THR A 201 8.47 -16.25 -15.66
CA THR A 201 7.61 -15.09 -15.43
C THR A 201 7.71 -14.60 -13.99
N LEU A 202 7.82 -13.28 -13.80
CA LEU A 202 7.73 -12.65 -12.49
C LEU A 202 6.30 -12.69 -11.96
N VAL A 203 6.16 -13.18 -10.75
CA VAL A 203 4.88 -13.40 -10.06
C VAL A 203 4.97 -12.78 -8.67
N GLU A 204 3.92 -12.08 -8.27
CA GLU A 204 3.76 -11.55 -6.92
C GLU A 204 2.92 -12.51 -6.09
N VAL A 205 3.43 -12.95 -4.95
CA VAL A 205 2.70 -13.72 -3.95
C VAL A 205 2.42 -12.82 -2.75
N LEU A 206 1.15 -12.69 -2.41
CA LEU A 206 0.63 -11.92 -1.30
C LEU A 206 0.21 -12.87 -0.18
N ASN A 207 0.81 -12.68 0.99
CA ASN A 207 0.31 -13.26 2.23
C ASN A 207 -0.71 -12.30 2.86
N SER A 208 -1.63 -12.83 3.67
CA SER A 208 -2.64 -12.06 4.42
C SER A 208 -2.08 -11.05 5.41
N SER A 209 -0.86 -11.30 5.90
CA SER A 209 -0.09 -10.35 6.71
C SER A 209 0.36 -9.11 5.92
N GLY A 210 0.06 -9.05 4.62
CA GLY A 210 0.49 -7.98 3.72
C GLY A 210 1.92 -8.16 3.22
N PHE A 211 2.58 -9.27 3.58
CA PHE A 211 3.90 -9.59 3.06
C PHE A 211 3.80 -9.88 1.56
N ARG A 212 4.61 -9.16 0.78
CA ARG A 212 4.68 -9.25 -0.67
C ARG A 212 6.00 -9.88 -1.06
N ARG A 213 5.94 -10.95 -1.84
CA ARG A 213 7.13 -11.60 -2.39
C ARG A 213 7.03 -11.66 -3.90
N ILE A 214 8.05 -11.15 -4.59
CA ILE A 214 8.19 -11.34 -6.03
C ILE A 214 9.09 -12.56 -6.25
N THR A 215 8.60 -13.54 -6.99
CA THR A 215 9.33 -14.75 -7.34
C THR A 215 9.13 -15.08 -8.82
N THR A 216 9.98 -15.94 -9.37
CA THR A 216 9.77 -16.47 -10.72
C THR A 216 8.86 -17.69 -10.68
N SER A 217 8.06 -17.89 -11.73
CA SER A 217 7.13 -19.03 -11.87
C SER A 217 7.82 -20.38 -11.64
N GLY A 218 9.04 -20.57 -12.15
CA GLY A 218 9.82 -21.79 -11.97
C GLY A 218 10.31 -22.08 -10.55
N LYS A 219 10.18 -21.13 -9.62
CA LYS A 219 10.52 -21.30 -8.19
C LYS A 219 9.29 -21.48 -7.29
N LEU A 220 8.08 -21.52 -7.86
CA LEU A 220 6.86 -21.75 -7.10
C LEU A 220 6.74 -23.23 -6.73
N ASN A 221 6.26 -23.52 -5.52
CA ASN A 221 6.01 -24.88 -5.09
C ASN A 221 4.79 -25.43 -5.84
N THR A 222 5.05 -26.26 -6.85
CA THR A 222 4.02 -27.02 -7.57
C THR A 222 3.65 -28.26 -6.78
N GLY A 223 2.36 -28.57 -6.67
CA GLY A 223 1.83 -29.72 -5.93
C GLY A 223 2.12 -31.10 -6.55
N LYS A 224 3.22 -31.24 -7.30
CA LYS A 224 3.60 -32.47 -7.99
C LYS A 224 3.56 -33.65 -7.02
N GLN A 225 2.62 -34.56 -7.24
CA GLN A 225 2.74 -35.91 -6.73
C GLN A 225 3.92 -36.54 -7.45
N VAL A 226 5.04 -36.67 -6.74
CA VAL A 226 6.11 -37.58 -7.15
C VAL A 226 5.49 -38.98 -7.09
N HIS A 227 4.99 -39.45 -8.22
CA HIS A 227 4.81 -40.88 -8.44
C HIS A 227 6.20 -41.45 -8.71
N PRO A 228 6.82 -42.19 -7.77
CA PRO A 228 7.94 -43.03 -8.13
C PRO A 228 7.39 -44.17 -9.01
N ASN A 229 7.96 -44.30 -10.21
CA ASN A 229 7.92 -45.54 -10.98
C ASN A 229 8.66 -46.65 -10.21
#